data_AF-A0A7V0IU73-F1
#
_entry.id   AF-A0A7V0IU73-F1
#
_cell.length_a   1.000
_cell.length_b   1.000
_cell.length_c   1.000
_cell.angle_alpha   90.00
_cell.angle_beta   90.00
_cell.angle_gamma   90.00
#
_symmetry.space_group_name_H-M   'P 1'
#
loop_
_entity.id
_entity.type
_entity.pdbx_description
1 polymer ?
#
loop_
_entity_poly.entity_id
_entity_poly.type
_entity_poly.pdbx_seq_one_letter_code
_entity_poly.pdbx_strand_id
1 'polypeptide(L)'
;MKWKNLKIGKKLAIGFGSLLLLIAIASFVGFNGIQKVGHDLFIVGEEEAPVVEMANRMKMALMTARDAMEKFKSATAAIATDNEASLDGIVQNYNQSVADFDQFTGAVLEGARLKDGTTVIKTDNEKLAETISQAEELHEEKFQAAATEMMLAGRELLKKKAESDNAISEMDKIFNEVYNDAGSVEEIISSDIDKKAKQA
;
A
#
# COMPACT_ATOMS: atom_id res chain seq x y z
N MET A 1 37.40 -64.90 -21.01
CA MET A 1 36.26 -65.58 -21.69
C MET A 1 36.48 -65.62 -23.19
N LYS A 2 36.35 -66.79 -23.84
CA LYS A 2 36.65 -67.01 -25.27
C LYS A 2 35.61 -66.35 -26.20
N TRP A 3 35.69 -65.03 -26.40
CA TRP A 3 34.85 -64.26 -27.35
C TRP A 3 34.96 -64.74 -28.82
N LYS A 4 36.03 -65.47 -29.16
CA LYS A 4 36.20 -66.07 -30.49
C LYS A 4 35.27 -67.26 -30.77
N ASN A 5 34.69 -67.91 -29.75
CA ASN A 5 33.89 -69.13 -29.92
C ASN A 5 32.36 -68.90 -29.90
N LEU A 6 31.91 -67.65 -29.81
CA LEU A 6 30.49 -67.30 -29.85
C LEU A 6 30.00 -67.21 -31.29
N LYS A 7 28.99 -68.01 -31.65
CA LYS A 7 28.26 -67.93 -32.94
C LYS A 7 27.81 -66.48 -33.18
N ILE A 8 27.90 -66.02 -34.42
CA ILE A 8 27.63 -64.63 -34.84
C ILE A 8 26.29 -64.10 -34.30
N GLY A 9 25.24 -64.93 -34.31
CA GLY A 9 23.93 -64.56 -33.76
C GLY A 9 23.92 -64.19 -32.27
N LYS A 10 24.75 -64.82 -31.43
CA LYS A 10 24.85 -64.46 -30.00
C LYS A 10 25.56 -63.12 -29.79
N LYS A 11 26.51 -62.75 -30.65
CA LYS A 11 27.18 -61.45 -30.58
C LYS A 11 26.24 -60.31 -30.96
N LEU A 12 25.46 -60.51 -32.02
CA LEU A 12 24.41 -59.57 -32.43
C LEU A 12 23.33 -59.41 -31.36
N ALA A 13 22.89 -60.51 -30.73
CA ALA A 13 21.89 -60.46 -29.67
C ALA A 13 22.38 -59.69 -28.42
N ILE A 14 23.65 -59.85 -28.03
CA ILE A 14 24.23 -59.10 -26.90
C ILE A 14 24.35 -57.61 -27.25
N GLY A 15 24.82 -57.28 -28.47
CA GLY A 15 24.92 -55.89 -28.93
C GLY A 15 23.55 -55.20 -28.95
N PHE A 16 22.57 -55.81 -29.60
CA PHE A 16 21.22 -55.26 -29.69
C PHE A 16 20.49 -55.24 -28.35
N GLY A 17 20.65 -56.28 -27.52
CA GLY A 17 20.11 -56.33 -26.17
C GLY A 17 20.67 -55.23 -25.27
N SER A 18 21.97 -54.92 -25.40
CA SER A 18 22.59 -53.82 -24.65
C SER A 18 22.07 -52.45 -25.09
N LEU A 19 21.84 -52.25 -26.40
CA LEU A 19 21.23 -51.04 -26.94
C LEU A 19 19.79 -50.85 -26.42
N LEU A 20 18.98 -51.92 -26.45
CA LEU A 20 17.61 -51.88 -25.91
C LEU A 20 17.60 -51.57 -24.41
N LEU A 21 18.52 -52.14 -23.64
CA LEU A 21 18.65 -51.85 -22.22
C LEU A 21 18.99 -50.38 -21.97
N LEU A 22 19.91 -49.79 -22.76
CA LEU A 22 20.22 -48.37 -22.67
C LEU A 22 19.02 -47.49 -23.03
N ILE A 23 18.27 -47.85 -24.07
CA ILE A 23 17.04 -47.14 -24.46
C ILE A 23 15.99 -47.23 -23.35
N ALA A 24 15.83 -48.40 -22.72
CA ALA A 24 14.88 -48.59 -21.63
C ALA A 24 15.26 -47.75 -20.40
N ILE A 25 16.54 -47.72 -20.02
CA ILE A 25 17.04 -46.88 -18.92
C ILE A 25 16.85 -45.40 -19.25
N ALA A 26 17.22 -44.96 -20.46
CA ALA A 26 17.05 -43.58 -20.88
C ALA A 26 15.58 -43.16 -20.91
N SER A 27 14.69 -44.04 -21.38
CA SER A 27 13.24 -43.80 -21.39
C SER A 27 12.68 -43.70 -19.97
N PHE A 28 13.12 -44.58 -19.07
CA PHE A 28 12.70 -44.56 -17.67
C PHE A 28 13.17 -43.28 -16.95
N VAL A 29 14.44 -42.89 -17.14
CA VAL A 29 14.99 -41.64 -16.59
C VAL A 29 14.27 -40.42 -17.18
N GLY A 30 14.03 -40.42 -18.49
CA GLY A 30 13.29 -39.34 -19.16
C GLY A 30 11.87 -39.19 -18.65
N PHE A 31 11.14 -40.30 -18.49
CA PHE A 31 9.77 -40.31 -17.99
C PHE A 31 9.69 -39.78 -16.54
N ASN A 32 10.56 -40.28 -15.65
CA ASN A 32 10.61 -39.81 -14.26
C ASN A 32 11.03 -38.34 -14.17
N GLY A 33 11.96 -37.90 -15.03
CA GLY A 33 12.37 -36.51 -15.12
C GLY A 33 11.21 -35.59 -15.50
N ILE A 34 10.45 -35.96 -16.54
CA ILE A 34 9.29 -35.18 -16.99
C ILE A 34 8.21 -35.13 -15.91
N GLN A 35 7.91 -36.26 -15.25
CA GLN A 35 6.93 -36.27 -14.17
C GLN A 35 7.35 -35.39 -13.00
N LYS A 36 8.62 -35.45 -12.59
CA LYS A 36 9.13 -34.60 -11.51
C LYS A 36 9.05 -33.12 -11.87
N VAL A 37 9.51 -32.74 -13.07
CA VAL A 37 9.44 -31.35 -13.54
C VAL A 37 7.98 -30.87 -13.61
N GLY A 38 7.06 -31.72 -14.08
CA GLY A 38 5.63 -31.37 -14.11
C GLY A 38 5.05 -31.11 -12.71
N HIS A 39 5.43 -31.93 -11.72
CA HIS A 39 5.02 -31.72 -10.33
C HIS A 39 5.64 -30.48 -9.71
N ASP A 40 6.95 -30.26 -9.90
CA ASP A 40 7.65 -29.07 -9.38
C ASP A 40 7.08 -27.79 -10.02
N LEU A 41 6.73 -27.81 -11.32
CA LEU A 41 6.07 -26.70 -11.99
C LEU A 41 4.66 -26.43 -11.44
N PHE A 42 3.93 -27.48 -11.05
CA PHE A 42 2.62 -27.33 -10.44
C PHE A 42 2.73 -26.66 -9.07
N ILE A 43 3.64 -27.11 -8.20
CA ILE A 43 3.88 -26.50 -6.88
C ILE A 43 4.25 -25.02 -7.04
N VAL A 44 5.22 -24.72 -7.91
CA VAL A 44 5.66 -23.33 -8.11
C VAL A 44 4.54 -22.47 -8.69
N GLY A 45 3.77 -23.00 -9.64
CA GLY A 45 2.74 -22.25 -10.35
C GLY A 45 1.46 -22.02 -9.55
N GLU A 46 0.97 -23.05 -8.86
CA GLU A 46 -0.35 -23.05 -8.22
C GLU A 46 -0.27 -22.84 -6.70
N GLU A 47 0.87 -23.12 -6.07
CA GLU A 47 1.02 -23.02 -4.61
C GLU A 47 1.87 -21.78 -4.24
N GLU A 48 3.07 -21.65 -4.82
CA GLU A 48 4.02 -20.59 -4.44
C GLU A 48 3.73 -19.23 -5.11
N ALA A 49 3.43 -19.22 -6.41
CA ALA A 49 3.22 -17.97 -7.14
C ALA A 49 2.06 -17.11 -6.58
N PRO A 50 0.90 -17.68 -6.20
CA PRO A 50 -0.17 -16.91 -5.56
C PRO A 50 0.25 -16.30 -4.21
N VAL A 51 1.04 -17.02 -3.41
CA VAL A 51 1.54 -16.53 -2.12
C VAL A 51 2.49 -15.35 -2.31
N VAL A 52 3.41 -15.44 -3.27
CA VAL A 52 4.32 -14.33 -3.62
C VAL A 52 3.54 -13.11 -4.14
N GLU A 53 2.51 -13.34 -4.95
CA GLU A 53 1.63 -12.28 -5.41
C GLU A 53 0.91 -11.59 -4.24
N MET A 54 0.42 -12.34 -3.24
CA MET A 54 -0.19 -11.74 -2.05
C MET A 54 0.81 -10.89 -1.27
N ALA A 55 2.04 -11.35 -1.07
CA ALA A 55 3.08 -10.55 -0.40
C ALA A 55 3.38 -9.24 -1.16
N ASN A 56 3.41 -9.27 -2.50
CA ASN A 56 3.54 -8.07 -3.31
C ASN A 56 2.32 -7.14 -3.14
N ARG A 57 1.10 -7.68 -3.14
CA ARG A 57 -0.11 -6.90 -2.93
C ARG A 57 -0.19 -6.28 -1.53
N MET A 58 0.26 -6.99 -0.48
CA MET A 58 0.42 -6.43 0.87
C MET A 58 1.35 -5.21 0.85
N LYS A 59 2.51 -5.33 0.20
CA LYS A 59 3.44 -4.20 0.07
C LYS A 59 2.81 -3.01 -0.66
N MET A 60 2.06 -3.25 -1.73
CA MET A 60 1.34 -2.21 -2.47
C MET A 60 0.24 -1.55 -1.64
N ALA A 61 -0.50 -2.34 -0.85
CA ALA A 61 -1.51 -1.85 0.07
C ALA A 61 -0.88 -0.91 1.12
N LEU A 62 0.23 -1.32 1.74
CA LEU A 62 0.95 -0.47 2.69
C LEU A 62 1.48 0.82 2.05
N MET A 63 2.02 0.75 0.83
CA MET A 63 2.44 1.95 0.09
C MET A 63 1.26 2.89 -0.18
N THR A 64 0.12 2.35 -0.58
CA THR A 64 -1.11 3.12 -0.81
C THR A 64 -1.61 3.78 0.47
N ALA A 65 -1.55 3.07 1.60
CA ALA A 65 -1.90 3.61 2.92
C ALA A 65 -1.00 4.80 3.30
N ARG A 66 0.31 4.66 3.08
CA ARG A 66 1.29 5.74 3.32
C ARG A 66 1.04 6.95 2.42
N ASP A 67 0.81 6.74 1.13
CA ASP A 67 0.49 7.82 0.18
C ASP A 67 -0.79 8.55 0.56
N ALA A 68 -1.81 7.82 1.04
CA ALA A 68 -3.03 8.43 1.57
C ALA A 68 -2.72 9.28 2.81
N MET A 69 -1.83 8.84 3.70
CA MET A 69 -1.43 9.63 4.87
C MET A 69 -0.67 10.88 4.48
N GLU A 70 0.25 10.80 3.53
CA GLU A 70 0.97 11.97 3.01
C GLU A 70 0.01 13.00 2.39
N LYS A 71 -0.97 12.52 1.61
CA LYS A 71 -2.02 13.38 1.05
C LYS A 71 -2.87 14.01 2.16
N PHE A 72 -3.25 13.24 3.18
CA PHE A 72 -4.02 13.75 4.31
C PHE A 72 -3.25 14.86 5.03
N LYS A 73 -1.99 14.59 5.40
CA LYS A 73 -1.08 15.57 6.00
C LYS A 73 -1.00 16.84 5.17
N SER A 74 -0.77 16.69 3.87
CA SER A 74 -0.65 17.82 2.95
C SER A 74 -1.95 18.63 2.88
N ALA A 75 -3.11 17.96 2.81
CA ALA A 75 -4.41 18.60 2.75
C ALA A 75 -4.74 19.35 4.04
N THR A 76 -4.37 18.79 5.20
CA THR A 76 -4.60 19.46 6.49
C THR A 76 -3.58 20.56 6.78
N ALA A 77 -2.34 20.43 6.30
CA ALA A 77 -1.29 21.42 6.50
C ALA A 77 -1.41 22.62 5.54
N ALA A 78 -1.96 22.41 4.34
CA ALA A 78 -2.25 23.50 3.42
C ALA A 78 -3.34 24.39 4.01
N ILE A 79 -2.94 25.60 4.41
CA ILE A 79 -3.77 26.68 5.01
C ILE A 79 -4.88 27.17 4.05
N ALA A 80 -5.16 26.48 2.93
CA ALA A 80 -6.15 26.87 1.94
C ALA A 80 -7.19 25.78 1.65
N THR A 81 -7.19 24.66 2.37
CA THR A 81 -8.22 23.64 2.17
C THR A 81 -9.51 24.08 2.84
N ASP A 82 -10.31 24.86 2.11
CA ASP A 82 -11.66 25.31 2.53
C ASP A 82 -12.70 24.18 2.48
N ASN A 83 -12.31 22.97 2.08
CA ASN A 83 -13.22 21.88 1.81
C ASN A 83 -12.82 20.58 2.53
N GLU A 84 -13.38 20.40 3.72
CA GLU A 84 -13.26 19.17 4.51
C GLU A 84 -13.75 17.92 3.75
N ALA A 85 -14.70 18.06 2.82
CA ALA A 85 -15.17 16.95 1.99
C ALA A 85 -14.08 16.36 1.07
N SER A 86 -12.98 17.10 0.83
CA SER A 86 -11.83 16.57 0.11
C SER A 86 -11.02 15.54 0.92
N LEU A 87 -11.18 15.53 2.25
CA LEU A 87 -10.50 14.57 3.14
C LEU A 87 -11.18 13.21 3.15
N ASP A 88 -12.49 13.13 2.94
CA ASP A 88 -13.24 11.87 3.04
C ASP A 88 -12.76 10.85 2.02
N GLY A 89 -12.47 11.29 0.79
CA GLY A 89 -11.88 10.42 -0.23
C GLY A 89 -10.48 9.92 0.14
N ILE A 90 -9.68 10.74 0.84
CA ILE A 90 -8.35 10.34 1.31
C ILE A 90 -8.47 9.29 2.42
N VAL A 91 -9.38 9.52 3.38
CA VAL A 91 -9.65 8.60 4.48
C VAL A 91 -10.22 7.28 3.97
N GLN A 92 -11.12 7.32 2.98
CA GLN A 92 -11.66 6.12 2.34
C GLN A 92 -10.55 5.30 1.67
N ASN A 93 -9.66 5.95 0.92
CA ASN A 93 -8.53 5.27 0.29
C ASN A 93 -7.60 4.62 1.32
N TYR A 94 -7.33 5.32 2.43
CA TYR A 94 -6.56 4.75 3.53
C TYR A 94 -7.26 3.51 4.13
N ASN A 95 -8.54 3.62 4.49
CA ASN A 95 -9.30 2.51 5.08
C ASN A 95 -9.38 1.31 4.14
N GLN A 96 -9.55 1.54 2.83
CA GLN A 96 -9.52 0.48 1.84
C GLN A 96 -8.16 -0.20 1.78
N SER A 97 -7.07 0.57 1.79
CA SER A 97 -5.72 0.00 1.77
C SER A 97 -5.38 -0.80 3.03
N VAL A 98 -5.92 -0.42 4.20
CA VAL A 98 -5.81 -1.21 5.43
C VAL A 98 -6.56 -2.53 5.28
N ALA A 99 -7.83 -2.49 4.84
CA ALA A 99 -8.62 -3.69 4.63
C ALA A 99 -8.00 -4.63 3.57
N ASP A 100 -7.42 -4.07 2.51
CA ASP A 100 -6.71 -4.84 1.50
C ASP A 100 -5.46 -5.52 2.08
N PHE A 101 -4.68 -4.81 2.91
CA PHE A 101 -3.52 -5.40 3.60
C PHE A 101 -3.92 -6.58 4.47
N ASP A 102 -4.98 -6.44 5.26
CA ASP A 102 -5.47 -7.49 6.16
C ASP A 102 -6.01 -8.68 5.35
N GLN A 103 -6.74 -8.41 4.25
CA GLN A 103 -7.22 -9.45 3.34
C GLN A 103 -6.06 -10.28 2.76
N PHE A 104 -4.98 -9.63 2.31
CA PHE A 104 -3.84 -10.33 1.71
C PHE A 104 -3.02 -11.08 2.75
N THR A 105 -2.87 -10.53 3.96
CA THR A 105 -2.25 -11.22 5.10
C THR A 105 -3.02 -12.51 5.42
N GLY A 106 -4.33 -12.43 5.59
CA GLY A 106 -5.20 -13.59 5.83
C GLY A 106 -5.12 -14.61 4.69
N ALA A 107 -5.06 -14.16 3.44
CA ALA A 107 -4.90 -15.05 2.29
C ALA A 107 -3.60 -15.88 2.34
N VAL A 108 -2.50 -15.33 2.85
CA VAL A 108 -1.23 -16.05 3.01
C VAL A 108 -1.28 -17.02 4.19
N LEU A 109 -1.80 -16.58 5.34
CA LEU A 109 -1.77 -17.32 6.60
C LEU A 109 -2.83 -18.44 6.69
N GLU A 110 -3.99 -18.20 6.09
CA GLU A 110 -5.17 -19.07 6.22
C GLU A 110 -5.58 -19.70 4.88
N GLY A 111 -5.09 -19.15 3.77
CA GLY A 111 -5.59 -19.45 2.43
C GLY A 111 -6.87 -18.67 2.14
N ALA A 112 -7.10 -18.34 0.88
CA ALA A 112 -8.30 -17.62 0.47
C ALA A 112 -8.64 -17.86 -1.00
N ARG A 113 -9.92 -17.63 -1.34
CA ARG A 113 -10.33 -17.45 -2.73
C ARG A 113 -10.69 -15.99 -2.96
N LEU A 114 -9.91 -15.33 -3.80
CA LEU A 114 -10.10 -13.92 -4.11
C LEU A 114 -11.23 -13.73 -5.13
N LYS A 115 -11.74 -12.50 -5.19
CA LYS A 115 -12.82 -12.10 -6.11
C LYS A 115 -12.42 -12.23 -7.59
N ASP A 116 -11.14 -12.10 -7.89
CA ASP A 116 -10.57 -12.27 -9.24
C ASP A 116 -10.45 -13.74 -9.67
N GLY A 117 -10.83 -14.68 -8.80
CA GLY A 117 -10.76 -16.12 -9.05
C GLY A 117 -9.45 -16.77 -8.60
N THR A 118 -8.46 -15.98 -8.17
CA THR A 118 -7.19 -16.50 -7.63
C THR A 118 -7.46 -17.30 -6.36
N THR A 119 -6.90 -18.51 -6.31
CA THR A 119 -6.92 -19.33 -5.10
C THR A 119 -5.53 -19.29 -4.48
N VAL A 120 -5.46 -18.88 -3.23
CA VAL A 120 -4.24 -18.86 -2.44
C VAL A 120 -4.37 -19.99 -1.43
N ILE A 121 -3.41 -20.91 -1.47
CA ILE A 121 -3.32 -21.98 -0.48
C ILE A 121 -2.51 -21.44 0.69
N LYS A 122 -2.93 -21.79 1.91
CA LYS A 122 -2.17 -21.49 3.13
C LYS A 122 -0.70 -21.89 2.95
N THR A 123 0.21 -20.98 3.26
CA THR A 123 1.64 -21.30 3.20
C THR A 123 2.04 -22.37 4.21
N ASP A 124 2.89 -23.31 3.79
CA ASP A 124 3.55 -24.29 4.65
C ASP A 124 4.91 -23.80 5.16
N ASN A 125 5.38 -22.65 4.66
CA ASN A 125 6.63 -22.03 5.08
C ASN A 125 6.45 -21.28 6.39
N GLU A 126 6.83 -21.92 7.49
CA GLU A 126 6.71 -21.38 8.86
C GLU A 126 7.39 -20.02 9.03
N LYS A 127 8.53 -19.79 8.38
CA LYS A 127 9.26 -18.50 8.46
C LYS A 127 8.51 -17.39 7.75
N LEU A 128 7.88 -17.70 6.62
CA LEU A 128 7.05 -16.75 5.91
C LEU A 128 5.82 -16.41 6.75
N ALA A 129 5.13 -17.43 7.28
CA ALA A 129 3.98 -17.22 8.16
C ALA A 129 4.34 -16.33 9.36
N GLU A 130 5.46 -16.61 10.05
CA GLU A 130 5.94 -15.79 11.16
C GLU A 130 6.22 -14.34 10.73
N THR A 131 6.88 -14.14 9.58
CA THR A 131 7.18 -12.80 9.05
C THR A 131 5.90 -12.02 8.74
N ILE A 132 4.90 -12.69 8.18
CA ILE A 132 3.61 -12.10 7.81
C ILE A 132 2.81 -11.74 9.06
N SER A 133 2.77 -12.61 10.07
CA SER A 133 2.14 -12.31 11.36
C SER A 133 2.82 -11.14 12.09
N GLN A 134 4.16 -11.06 12.06
CA GLN A 134 4.88 -9.90 12.61
C GLN A 134 4.57 -8.61 11.83
N ALA A 135 4.42 -8.70 10.51
CA ALA A 135 4.04 -7.55 9.70
C ALA A 135 2.60 -7.08 9.99
N GLU A 136 1.68 -8.01 10.22
CA GLU A 136 0.30 -7.74 10.66
C GLU A 136 0.28 -7.03 12.02
N GLU A 137 0.99 -7.56 13.02
CA GLU A 137 1.09 -6.97 14.35
C GLU A 137 1.65 -5.53 14.26
N LEU A 138 2.73 -5.32 13.50
CA LEU A 138 3.28 -3.98 13.30
C LEU A 138 2.32 -3.04 12.54
N HIS A 139 1.56 -3.57 11.59
CA HIS A 139 0.57 -2.83 10.83
C HIS A 139 -0.58 -2.36 11.73
N GLU A 140 -1.15 -3.26 12.52
CA GLU A 140 -2.26 -2.97 13.43
C GLU A 140 -1.83 -2.11 14.62
N GLU A 141 -0.86 -2.57 15.40
CA GLU A 141 -0.54 -1.95 16.69
C GLU A 141 0.18 -0.61 16.55
N LYS A 142 1.00 -0.44 15.51
CA LYS A 142 1.84 0.76 15.35
C LYS A 142 1.38 1.64 14.21
N PHE A 143 1.23 1.07 13.02
CA PHE A 143 0.95 1.89 11.84
C PHE A 143 -0.48 2.45 11.86
N GLN A 144 -1.49 1.63 12.12
CA GLN A 144 -2.89 2.10 12.19
C GLN A 144 -3.13 3.03 13.39
N ALA A 145 -2.53 2.73 14.54
CA ALA A 145 -2.58 3.60 15.71
C ALA A 145 -1.99 4.99 15.41
N ALA A 146 -0.76 5.05 14.87
CA ALA A 146 -0.12 6.32 14.53
C ALA A 146 -0.87 7.09 13.42
N ALA A 147 -1.43 6.40 12.43
CA ALA A 147 -2.25 7.01 11.39
C ALA A 147 -3.52 7.62 11.98
N THR A 148 -4.17 6.95 12.93
CA THR A 148 -5.36 7.46 13.63
C THR A 148 -5.02 8.73 14.41
N GLU A 149 -3.94 8.72 15.19
CA GLU A 149 -3.47 9.91 15.91
C GLU A 149 -3.16 11.07 14.97
N MET A 150 -2.47 10.79 13.85
CA MET A 150 -2.15 11.79 12.84
C MET A 150 -3.40 12.39 12.20
N MET A 151 -4.40 11.56 11.86
CA MET A 151 -5.66 12.03 11.30
C MET A 151 -6.43 12.93 12.28
N LEU A 152 -6.47 12.54 13.56
CA LEU A 152 -7.09 13.34 14.62
C LEU A 152 -6.41 14.69 14.76
N ALA A 153 -5.07 14.71 14.84
CA ALA A 153 -4.28 15.93 14.93
C ALA A 153 -4.49 16.84 13.71
N GLY A 154 -4.56 16.27 12.50
CA GLY A 154 -4.83 17.02 11.28
C GLY A 154 -6.21 17.68 11.27
N ARG A 155 -7.25 16.99 11.77
CA ARG A 155 -8.59 17.58 11.93
C ARG A 155 -8.64 18.67 12.99
N GLU A 156 -7.92 18.47 14.10
CA GLU A 156 -7.80 19.51 15.13
C GLU A 156 -7.11 20.77 14.58
N LEU A 157 -6.06 20.61 13.77
CA LEU A 157 -5.37 21.72 13.12
C LEU A 157 -6.31 22.51 12.19
N LEU A 158 -7.18 21.84 11.44
CA LEU A 158 -8.19 22.50 10.61
C LEU A 158 -9.21 23.29 11.45
N LYS A 159 -9.66 22.73 12.57
CA LYS A 159 -10.56 23.44 13.49
C LYS A 159 -9.91 24.70 14.06
N LYS A 160 -8.66 24.59 14.52
CA LYS A 160 -7.89 25.72 15.05
C LYS A 160 -7.66 26.81 14.02
N LYS A 161 -7.45 26.42 12.77
CA LYS A 161 -7.36 27.35 11.65
C LYS A 161 -8.69 28.08 11.41
N ALA A 162 -9.82 27.38 11.39
CA ALA A 162 -11.13 28.02 11.22
C ALA A 162 -11.42 29.03 12.35
N GLU A 163 -11.05 28.71 13.59
CA GLU A 163 -11.09 29.64 14.73
C GLU A 163 -10.21 30.88 14.49
N SER A 164 -8.98 30.68 13.99
CA SER A 164 -8.05 31.77 13.65
C SER A 164 -8.56 32.65 12.51
N ASP A 165 -9.11 32.08 11.44
CA ASP A 165 -9.61 32.81 10.29
C ASP A 165 -10.81 33.70 10.68
N ASN A 166 -11.68 33.19 11.56
CA ASN A 166 -12.77 33.99 12.15
C ASN A 166 -12.24 35.15 13.00
N ALA A 167 -11.25 34.90 13.86
CA ALA A 167 -10.64 35.94 14.69
C ALA A 167 -9.96 37.04 13.86
N ILE A 168 -9.28 36.68 12.77
CA ILE A 168 -8.70 37.64 11.82
C ILE A 168 -9.80 38.46 11.15
N SER A 169 -10.91 37.83 10.73
CA SER A 169 -12.05 38.54 10.14
C SER A 169 -12.70 39.54 11.11
N GLU A 170 -12.80 39.19 12.40
CA GLU A 170 -13.27 40.12 13.44
C GLU A 170 -12.30 41.27 13.66
N MET A 171 -10.99 41.00 13.71
CA MET A 171 -9.96 42.02 13.82
C MET A 171 -9.98 42.99 12.64
N ASP A 172 -10.19 42.50 11.41
CA ASP A 172 -10.31 43.33 10.21
C ASP A 172 -11.50 44.28 10.30
N LYS A 173 -12.64 43.82 10.85
CA LYS A 173 -13.81 44.70 11.08
C LYS A 173 -13.49 45.80 12.07
N ILE A 174 -12.90 45.45 13.22
CA ILE A 174 -12.50 46.41 14.25
C ILE A 174 -11.48 47.41 13.70
N PHE A 175 -10.50 46.94 12.93
CA PHE A 175 -9.51 47.81 12.28
C PHE A 175 -10.17 48.82 11.33
N ASN A 176 -11.10 48.34 10.49
CA ASN A 176 -11.84 49.22 9.58
C ASN A 176 -12.69 50.25 10.33
N GLU A 177 -13.32 49.87 11.45
CA GLU A 177 -14.05 50.80 12.32
C GLU A 177 -13.12 51.88 12.89
N VAL A 178 -12.00 51.47 13.51
CA VAL A 178 -11.00 52.41 14.07
C VAL A 178 -10.45 53.34 13.00
N TYR A 179 -10.17 52.81 11.80
CA TYR A 179 -9.67 53.59 10.67
C TYR A 179 -10.68 54.65 10.22
N ASN A 180 -11.96 54.28 10.09
CA ASN A 180 -13.03 55.21 9.71
C ASN A 180 -13.29 56.28 10.78
N ASP A 181 -13.28 55.88 12.06
CA ASP A 181 -13.45 56.81 13.19
C ASP A 181 -12.29 57.81 13.25
N ALA A 182 -11.05 57.35 13.04
CA ALA A 182 -9.88 58.23 12.99
C ALA A 182 -9.99 59.25 11.83
N GLY A 183 -10.42 58.82 10.65
CA GLY A 183 -10.68 59.72 9.53
C GLY A 183 -11.77 60.76 9.84
N SER A 184 -12.83 60.33 10.52
CA SER A 184 -13.91 61.24 10.95
C SER A 184 -13.41 62.29 11.96
N VAL A 185 -12.53 61.91 12.88
CA VAL A 185 -11.90 62.83 13.83
C VAL A 185 -11.01 63.84 13.11
N GLU A 186 -10.18 63.39 12.15
CA GLU A 186 -9.35 64.30 11.34
C GLU A 186 -10.19 65.31 10.55
N GLU A 187 -11.33 64.90 10.00
CA GLU A 187 -12.23 65.78 9.26
C GLU A 187 -12.84 66.86 10.17
N ILE A 188 -13.27 66.50 11.37
CA ILE A 188 -13.79 67.43 12.37
C ILE A 188 -12.73 68.46 12.78
N ILE A 189 -11.50 68.01 13.08
CA ILE A 189 -10.41 68.89 13.48
C ILE A 189 -10.05 69.86 12.35
N SER A 190 -9.89 69.34 11.13
CA SER A 190 -9.61 70.13 9.93
C SER A 190 -10.68 71.19 9.69
N SER A 191 -11.96 70.82 9.79
CA SER A 191 -13.08 71.76 9.62
C SER A 191 -13.11 72.85 10.69
N ASP A 192 -12.75 72.56 11.94
CA ASP A 192 -12.75 73.56 13.02
C ASP A 192 -11.58 74.55 12.87
N ILE A 193 -10.40 74.05 12.45
CA ILE A 193 -9.24 74.88 12.11
C ILE A 193 -9.59 75.84 10.96
N ASP A 194 -10.18 75.33 9.88
CA ASP A 194 -10.58 76.15 8.72
C ASP A 194 -11.61 77.23 9.08
N LYS A 195 -12.58 76.90 9.95
CA LYS A 195 -13.55 77.88 10.44
C LYS A 195 -12.88 79.00 11.23
N LYS A 196 -11.97 78.65 12.14
CA LYS A 196 -11.24 79.63 12.97
C LYS A 196 -10.31 80.50 12.12
N ALA A 197 -9.65 79.92 11.11
CA ALA A 197 -8.79 80.65 10.20
C ALA A 197 -9.55 81.68 9.33
N LYS A 198 -10.82 81.42 9.00
CA LYS A 198 -11.68 82.38 8.25
C LYS A 198 -12.28 83.50 9.10
N GLN A 199 -12.24 83.37 10.43
CA GLN A 199 -12.76 84.36 11.39
C GLN A 199 -11.67 85.27 11.97
N ALA A 200 -10.40 84.96 11.72
CA ALA A 200 -9.24 85.78 12.04
C ALA A 200 -8.88 86.70 10.86
#